data_AF-X1BRC0-F1
#
_entry.id   AF-X1BRC0-F1
#
_cell.length_a   1.000
_cell.length_b   1.000
_cell.length_c   1.000
_cell.angle_alpha   90.00
_cell.angle_beta   90.00
_cell.angle_gamma   90.00
#
_symmetry.space_group_name_H-M   'P 1'
#
loop_
_entity.id
_entity.type
_entity.pdbx_description
1 polymer ?
#
loop_
_entity_poly.entity_id
_entity_poly.type
_entity_poly.pdbx_seq_one_letter_code
_entity_poly.pdbx_strand_id
1 'polypeptide(L)' 'LIQWITTEESRTLHLDKAYKNKIEEELADIATYLLNLCNVLKIDLGNAIAKKLEMNAQRYPVDLVRGKAGKYKEYRRK' A
#
# COMPACT_ATOMS: atom_id res chain seq x y z
N LEU A 1 2.09 -15.16 3.54
CA LEU A 1 3.49 -15.66 3.59
C LEU A 1 4.60 -14.63 3.92
N ILE A 2 4.35 -13.64 4.81
CA ILE A 2 5.38 -12.68 5.30
C ILE A 2 5.40 -12.61 6.85
N GLN A 3 4.41 -13.23 7.50
CA GLN A 3 4.24 -13.20 8.96
C GLN A 3 5.30 -13.99 9.75
N TRP A 4 6.15 -14.79 9.08
CA TRP A 4 7.07 -15.74 9.73
C TRP A 4 8.49 -15.71 9.18
N ILE A 5 8.87 -14.63 8.48
CA ILE A 5 10.23 -14.42 7.96
C ILE A 5 10.86 -13.22 8.63
N THR A 6 12.16 -13.31 8.87
CA THR A 6 12.95 -12.23 9.45
C THR A 6 13.13 -11.07 8.46
N THR A 7 13.45 -9.88 8.99
CA THR A 7 13.67 -8.67 8.18
C THR A 7 14.78 -8.85 7.15
N GLU A 8 15.81 -9.64 7.46
CA GLU A 8 16.95 -9.92 6.57
C GLU A 8 16.59 -10.91 5.46
N GLU A 9 15.79 -11.92 5.79
CA GLU A 9 15.23 -12.86 4.83
C GLU A 9 14.35 -12.12 3.81
N SER A 10 13.45 -11.25 4.27
CA SER A 10 12.59 -10.45 3.38
C SER A 10 13.38 -9.61 2.35
N ARG A 11 14.59 -9.15 2.69
CA ARG A 11 15.43 -8.32 1.81
C ARG A 11 16.08 -9.09 0.66
N THR A 12 16.30 -10.39 0.81
CA THR A 12 17.04 -11.20 -0.17
C THR A 12 16.13 -12.14 -0.95
N LEU A 13 14.99 -12.52 -0.39
CA LEU A 13 14.05 -13.49 -0.95
C LEU A 13 13.37 -13.04 -2.25
N HIS A 14 13.26 -11.74 -2.53
CA HIS A 14 12.71 -11.25 -3.80
C HIS A 14 13.55 -11.61 -5.04
N LEU A 15 14.80 -12.07 -4.84
CA LEU A 15 15.70 -12.55 -5.90
C LEU A 15 15.39 -14.00 -6.33
N ASP A 16 14.68 -14.76 -5.51
CA ASP A 16 14.21 -16.11 -5.87
C ASP A 16 12.90 -16.02 -6.66
N LYS A 17 12.92 -16.53 -7.89
CA LYS A 17 11.76 -16.56 -8.79
C LYS A 17 10.57 -17.32 -8.20
N ALA A 18 10.81 -18.41 -7.48
CA ALA A 18 9.74 -19.19 -6.85
C ALA A 18 9.07 -18.40 -5.71
N TYR A 19 9.85 -17.62 -4.97
CA TYR A 19 9.32 -16.77 -3.91
C TYR A 19 8.56 -15.55 -4.47
N LYS A 20 9.07 -14.93 -5.54
CA LYS A 20 8.37 -13.85 -6.23
C LYS A 20 6.98 -14.27 -6.70
N ASN A 21 6.85 -15.44 -7.31
CA ASN A 21 5.56 -15.97 -7.74
C ASN A 21 4.59 -16.14 -6.56
N LYS A 22 5.07 -16.67 -5.43
CA LYS A 22 4.25 -16.79 -4.21
C LYS A 22 3.79 -15.44 -3.67
N ILE A 23 4.64 -14.41 -3.72
CA ILE A 23 4.22 -13.04 -3.36
C ILE A 23 3.13 -12.54 -4.30
N GLU A 24 3.29 -12.74 -5.61
CA GLU A 24 2.29 -12.33 -6.60
C GLU A 24 0.94 -13.00 -6.36
N GLU A 25 0.93 -14.30 -6.05
CA GLU A 25 -0.28 -15.04 -5.67
C GLU A 25 -0.93 -14.47 -4.40
N GLU A 26 -0.17 -14.21 -3.35
CA GLU A 26 -0.70 -13.65 -2.09
C GLU A 26 -1.23 -12.23 -2.27
N LEU A 27 -0.57 -11.41 -3.09
CA LEU A 27 -1.06 -10.08 -3.45
C LEU A 27 -2.36 -10.16 -4.24
N ALA A 28 -2.49 -11.13 -5.15
CA ALA A 28 -3.71 -11.38 -5.90
C ALA A 28 -4.85 -11.82 -4.98
N ASP A 29 -4.59 -12.69 -4.00
CA ASP A 29 -5.57 -13.10 -3.00
C ASP A 29 -6.05 -11.91 -2.16
N ILE A 30 -5.14 -11.09 -1.65
CA ILE A 30 -5.49 -9.88 -0.89
C ILE A 30 -6.35 -8.93 -1.74
N ALA A 31 -5.96 -8.69 -2.99
CA ALA A 31 -6.72 -7.85 -3.90
C ALA A 31 -8.11 -8.42 -4.17
N THR A 32 -8.21 -9.74 -4.35
CA THR A 32 -9.48 -10.44 -4.58
C THR A 32 -10.41 -10.32 -3.37
N TYR A 33 -9.90 -10.57 -2.16
CA TYR A 33 -10.67 -10.38 -0.93
C TYR A 33 -11.11 -8.94 -0.74
N LEU A 34 -10.24 -7.96 -1.02
CA LEU A 34 -10.58 -6.55 -0.94
C LEU A 34 -11.70 -6.16 -1.91
N LEU A 35 -11.59 -6.58 -3.18
CA LEU A 35 -12.61 -6.33 -4.19
C LEU A 35 -13.95 -6.98 -3.81
N ASN A 36 -13.91 -8.23 -3.34
CA ASN A 36 -15.10 -8.91 -2.88
C ASN A 36 -15.75 -8.20 -1.69
N LEU A 37 -14.96 -7.75 -0.72
CA LEU A 37 -15.44 -6.98 0.43
C LEU A 37 -16.10 -5.67 -0.03
N CYS A 38 -15.50 -4.95 -0.98
CA CYS A 38 -16.10 -3.76 -1.58
C CYS A 38 -17.45 -4.08 -2.25
N ASN A 39 -17.56 -5.20 -2.96
CA ASN A 39 -18.80 -5.63 -3.61
C ASN A 39 -19.92 -5.94 -2.60
N VAL A 40 -19.59 -6.62 -1.50
CA VAL A 40 -20.53 -6.94 -0.42
C VAL A 40 -21.00 -5.66 0.29
N LEU A 41 -20.07 -4.75 0.58
CA LEU A 41 -20.35 -3.49 1.27
C LEU A 41 -20.89 -2.38 0.36
N LYS A 42 -21.04 -2.64 -0.95
CA LYS A 42 -21.45 -1.65 -1.95
C LYS A 42 -20.55 -0.40 -1.97
N ILE A 43 -19.24 -0.61 -1.78
CA ILE A 43 -18.23 0.43 -1.82
C ILE A 43 -17.64 0.51 -3.23
N ASP A 44 -17.66 1.69 -3.84
CA ASP A 44 -16.87 1.99 -5.02
C ASP A 44 -15.41 2.20 -4.61
N LEU A 45 -14.59 1.16 -4.79
CA LEU A 45 -13.17 1.18 -4.45
C LEU A 45 -12.40 2.23 -5.26
N GLY A 46 -12.74 2.42 -6.54
CA GLY A 46 -12.07 3.39 -7.41
C GLY A 46 -12.26 4.82 -6.91
N ASN A 47 -13.49 5.20 -6.60
CA ASN A 47 -13.81 6.51 -6.02
C ASN A 47 -13.18 6.69 -4.62
N ALA A 48 -13.18 5.64 -3.79
CA ALA A 48 -12.55 5.67 -2.47
C ALA A 48 -11.03 5.93 -2.57
N ILE A 49 -10.35 5.29 -3.52
CA ILE A 49 -8.93 5.51 -3.80
C ILE A 49 -8.69 6.94 -4.29
N ALA A 50 -9.49 7.43 -5.25
CA ALA A 50 -9.36 8.79 -5.78
C ALA A 50 -9.48 9.85 -4.67
N LYS A 51 -10.53 9.78 -3.84
CA LYS A 51 -10.72 10.66 -2.68
C LYS A 51 -9.55 10.58 -1.70
N LYS A 52 -9.05 9.37 -1.45
CA LYS A 52 -7.90 9.18 -0.55
C LYS A 52 -6.64 9.83 -1.09
N LEU A 53 -6.39 9.73 -2.40
CA LEU A 53 -5.26 10.37 -3.07
C LEU A 53 -5.36 11.89 -3.00
N GLU A 54 -6.54 12.47 -3.25
CA GLU A 54 -6.77 13.92 -3.10
C GLU A 54 -6.49 14.39 -1.67
N MET A 55 -7.02 13.68 -0.66
CA MET A 55 -6.75 13.97 0.74
C MET A 55 -5.26 13.85 1.08
N ASN A 56 -4.58 12.85 0.51
CA ASN A 56 -3.15 12.65 0.71
C ASN A 56 -2.34 13.79 0.06
N ALA A 57 -2.71 14.26 -1.13
CA ALA A 57 -2.06 15.38 -1.81
C ALA A 57 -2.18 16.68 -1.00
N GLN A 58 -3.33 16.91 -0.35
CA GLN A 58 -3.52 18.04 0.57
C GLN A 58 -2.68 17.90 1.85
N ARG A 59 -2.51 16.66 2.36
CA ARG A 59 -1.77 16.37 3.59
C ARG A 59 -0.26 16.30 3.39
N TYR A 60 0.19 15.99 2.18
CA TYR A 60 1.59 15.79 1.82
C TYR A 60 1.91 16.55 0.53
N PRO A 61 2.10 17.87 0.60
CA PRO A 61 2.50 18.66 -0.55
C PRO A 61 3.84 18.13 -1.09
N VAL A 62 3.93 17.88 -2.40
CA VAL A 62 5.10 17.28 -3.05
C VAL A 62 6.38 18.07 -2.76
N ASP A 63 6.26 19.39 -2.63
CA ASP A 63 7.35 20.32 -2.30
C ASP A 63 7.96 20.10 -0.90
N LEU A 64 7.23 19.46 0.03
CA LEU A 64 7.63 19.26 1.42
C LEU A 64 8.03 17.81 1.74
N VAL A 65 7.62 16.85 0.92
CA VAL A 65 7.60 15.41 1.27
C VAL A 65 8.51 14.55 0.38
N ARG A 66 9.12 15.12 -0.67
CA ARG A 66 10.05 14.37 -1.54
C ARG A 66 11.22 13.79 -0.73
N GLY A 67 11.24 12.47 -0.59
CA GLY A 67 12.30 11.72 0.12
C GLY A 67 12.13 11.61 1.65
N LYS A 68 10.97 11.96 2.22
CA LYS A 68 10.75 11.91 3.68
C LYS A 68 9.46 11.18 4.04
N ALA A 69 9.56 10.21 4.96
CA ALA A 69 8.43 9.45 5.50
C ALA A 69 7.90 10.04 6.83
N GLY A 70 7.85 11.37 6.93
CA GLY A 70 7.33 12.06 8.11
C GLY A 70 5.82 11.89 8.26
N LYS A 71 5.29 12.06 9.48
CA LYS A 71 3.83 12.01 9.70
C LYS A 71 3.20 13.33 9.26
N TYR A 72 1.96 13.28 8.74
CA TYR A 72 1.18 14.44 8.26
C TYR A 72 1.17 15.70 9.16
N LYS A 73 1.43 15.56 10.48
CA LYS A 73 1.52 16.69 11.42
C LYS A 73 2.72 17.60 11.15
N GLU A 74 3.74 17.09 10.46
CA GLU A 74 5.01 17.78 10.18
C GLU A 74 4.97 18.61 8.89
N TYR A 75 3.92 18.49 8.05
CA TYR A 75 3.88 19.06 6.70
C TYR A 75 2.81 20.14 6.47
N ARG A 76 2.27 20.77 7.52
CA ARG A 76 1.33 21.89 7.34
C ARG A 76 2.07 23.14 6.84
N ARG A 77 1.64 23.70 5.71
CA ARG A 77 1.96 25.11 5.37
C ARG A 77 1.37 25.99 6.47
N LYS A 78 2.19 26.94 6.97
CA LYS A 78 1.72 28.05 7.80
C LYS A 78 0.71 28.89 7.02
#